data_AF-R5ZNG1-F1
#
_entry.id   AF-R5ZNG1-F1
#
_cell.length_a   1.000
_cell.length_b   1.000
_cell.length_c   1.000
_cell.angle_alpha   90.00
_cell.angle_beta   90.00
_cell.angle_gamma   90.00
#
_symmetry.space_group_name_H-M   'P 1'
#
loop_
_entity.id
_entity.type
_entity.pdbx_description
1 polymer ?
#
loop_
_entity_poly.entity_id
_entity_poly.type
_entity_poly.pdbx_seq_one_letter_code
_entity_poly.pdbx_strand_id
1 'polypeptide(L)'
;MYLSTFICSLLCMAIINVSISITGNILSNICVTGLIMFLPRFIALMVTELTVFHGEAYMISNSGVGLLDSSNNMIVGWVFSVFDIYNGPSGIADMVLSLTSNLYTLVLALIYIALGALLFVKRKSETAGKAANGKVLPMIIRTLIGFSIAFIGVMIAYTSIDNDETIAVVVLFIVSALVVFVYECIVSKKMNVIKQCIPSILLGYVLAVVVGTGANSFGKYEASYEPDASKLAYVSIQPMDMYYASDNGYFSSISSKVQFTDEEILKYVSEKFGAYKDKCISNGVHNYIYNGRGSVTNYKVGFRQNGVTHYRRIQLTDSDANKLASLLKKDENFVKAYMELPDSDKISVNYITGNMEDSDCKDIYETITSEIKQIGFEKWYQTVTSDVDTFLMSVRFSKKGVTYDMVLPISKNMPQSYNKYIGIRNEYAIRNNEKELGTMSDILKQYLNGSSRTWDKYTSGYETE
;
A
#
# COMPACT_ATOMS: atom_id res chain seq x y z
N MET A 1 -12.70 11.88 -12.75
CA MET A 1 -12.07 11.36 -13.98
C MET A 1 -11.73 12.48 -14.97
N TYR A 2 -12.68 13.19 -15.58
CA TYR A 2 -12.35 14.28 -16.55
C TYR A 2 -11.44 15.38 -15.98
N LEU A 3 -11.73 15.83 -14.75
CA LEU A 3 -10.87 16.79 -14.04
C LEU A 3 -9.45 16.25 -13.85
N SER A 4 -9.32 15.00 -13.40
CA SER A 4 -8.04 14.33 -13.19
C SER A 4 -7.23 14.24 -14.50
N THR A 5 -7.88 13.88 -15.61
CA THR A 5 -7.26 13.86 -16.95
C THR A 5 -6.77 15.24 -17.39
N PHE A 6 -7.57 16.28 -17.14
CA PHE A 6 -7.17 17.67 -17.42
C PHE A 6 -5.95 18.07 -16.59
N ILE A 7 -5.93 17.79 -15.29
CA ILE A 7 -4.81 18.09 -14.38
C ILE A 7 -3.54 17.35 -14.82
N CYS A 8 -3.64 16.06 -15.17
CA CYS A 8 -2.50 15.29 -15.69
C CYS A 8 -1.97 15.90 -17.00
N SER A 9 -2.86 16.26 -17.92
CA SER A 9 -2.48 16.89 -19.20
C SER A 9 -1.78 18.24 -18.96
N LEU A 10 -2.26 19.02 -18.00
CA LEU A 10 -1.67 20.30 -17.59
C LEU A 10 -0.26 20.10 -17.01
N LEU A 11 -0.07 19.10 -16.14
CA LEU A 11 1.25 18.78 -15.58
C LEU A 11 2.24 18.33 -16.67
N CYS A 12 1.81 17.46 -17.58
CA CYS A 12 2.62 17.04 -18.74
C CYS A 12 3.09 18.25 -19.55
N MET A 13 2.15 19.12 -19.94
CA MET A 13 2.46 20.33 -20.71
C MET A 13 3.41 21.27 -19.95
N ALA A 14 3.21 21.45 -18.64
CA ALA A 14 4.07 22.26 -17.79
C ALA A 14 5.53 21.75 -17.76
N ILE A 15 5.74 20.45 -17.57
CA ILE A 15 7.07 19.84 -17.53
C ILE A 15 7.74 19.89 -18.90
N ILE A 16 6.99 19.67 -19.98
CA ILE A 16 7.49 19.81 -21.35
C ILE A 16 7.96 21.25 -21.60
N ASN A 17 7.19 22.25 -21.14
CA ASN A 17 7.57 23.66 -21.28
C ASN A 17 8.86 24.01 -20.50
N VAL A 18 9.04 23.46 -19.30
CA VAL A 18 10.31 23.57 -18.56
C VAL A 18 11.45 22.99 -19.39
N SER A 19 11.26 21.79 -19.93
CA SER A 19 12.28 21.09 -20.73
C SER A 19 12.65 21.88 -21.99
N ILE A 20 11.66 22.35 -22.75
CA ILE A 20 11.87 23.22 -23.94
C ILE A 20 12.61 24.51 -23.56
N SER A 21 12.44 25.01 -22.35
CA SER A 21 13.09 26.24 -21.91
C SER A 21 14.58 26.06 -21.62
N ILE A 22 15.02 24.84 -21.26
CA ILE A 22 16.41 24.53 -20.90
C ILE A 22 17.17 23.74 -21.98
N THR A 23 16.46 23.03 -22.85
CA THR A 23 17.03 22.28 -23.98
C THR A 23 16.49 22.79 -25.33
N GLY A 24 17.21 22.48 -26.42
CA GLY A 24 16.92 23.08 -27.74
C GLY A 24 16.58 22.08 -28.85
N ASN A 25 16.64 20.77 -28.60
CA ASN A 25 16.23 19.74 -29.55
C ASN A 25 15.15 18.81 -28.95
N ILE A 26 14.33 18.23 -29.83
CA ILE A 26 13.15 17.41 -29.44
C ILE A 26 13.55 16.25 -28.53
N LEU A 27 14.62 15.52 -28.87
CA LEU A 27 15.04 14.36 -28.09
C LEU A 27 15.48 14.73 -26.67
N SER A 28 16.26 15.80 -26.52
CA SER A 28 16.68 16.29 -25.20
C SER A 28 15.49 16.81 -24.40
N ASN A 29 14.52 17.45 -25.06
CA ASN A 29 13.27 17.85 -24.41
C ASN A 29 12.52 16.63 -23.84
N ILE A 30 12.41 15.54 -24.61
CA ILE A 30 11.75 14.30 -24.18
C ILE A 30 12.51 13.68 -22.99
N CYS A 31 13.83 13.53 -23.09
CA CYS A 31 14.64 12.94 -22.02
C CYS A 31 14.55 13.77 -20.73
N VAL A 32 14.69 15.09 -20.83
CA VAL A 32 14.60 15.99 -19.66
C VAL A 32 13.20 16.00 -19.05
N THR A 33 12.15 15.92 -19.89
CA THR A 33 10.77 15.78 -19.41
C THR A 33 10.64 14.51 -18.56
N GLY A 34 11.15 13.38 -19.06
CA GLY A 34 11.15 12.12 -18.32
C GLY A 34 11.94 12.20 -17.00
N LEU A 35 13.14 12.81 -17.02
CA LEU A 35 13.94 12.98 -15.81
C LEU A 35 13.22 13.84 -14.76
N ILE A 36 12.63 14.98 -15.14
CA ILE A 36 11.92 15.87 -14.20
C ILE A 36 10.66 15.16 -13.64
N MET A 37 9.95 14.43 -14.49
CA MET A 37 8.70 13.78 -14.13
C MET A 37 8.91 12.59 -13.20
N PHE A 38 9.83 11.69 -13.53
CA PHE A 38 9.93 10.38 -12.88
C PHE A 38 11.10 10.26 -11.89
N LEU A 39 12.25 10.88 -12.16
CA LEU A 39 13.47 10.63 -11.38
C LEU A 39 13.33 10.91 -9.88
N PRO A 40 12.73 12.02 -9.42
CA PRO A 40 12.63 12.28 -7.98
C PRO A 40 11.82 11.21 -7.24
N ARG A 41 10.76 10.68 -7.86
CA ARG A 41 9.89 9.65 -7.28
C ARG A 41 10.53 8.28 -7.37
N PHE A 42 11.25 8.03 -8.47
CA PHE A 42 12.06 6.82 -8.62
C PHE A 42 13.14 6.73 -7.52
N ILE A 43 13.86 7.81 -7.25
CA ILE A 43 14.85 7.85 -6.16
C ILE A 43 14.18 7.61 -4.81
N ALA A 44 13.07 8.29 -4.56
CA ALA A 44 12.32 8.17 -3.31
C ALA A 44 11.83 6.74 -3.07
N LEU A 45 11.30 6.08 -4.11
CA LEU A 45 10.89 4.68 -4.08
C LEU A 45 12.09 3.78 -3.71
N MET A 46 13.17 3.84 -4.50
CA MET A 46 14.35 3.01 -4.29
C MET A 46 14.98 3.18 -2.90
N VAL A 47 15.11 4.43 -2.43
CA VAL A 47 15.63 4.70 -1.08
C VAL A 47 14.72 4.13 -0.01
N THR A 48 13.40 4.19 -0.19
CA THR A 48 12.44 3.63 0.77
C THR A 48 12.58 2.11 0.84
N GLU A 49 12.59 1.43 -0.31
CA GLU A 49 12.76 -0.03 -0.39
C GLU A 49 14.06 -0.48 0.29
N LEU A 50 15.17 0.19 0.00
CA LEU A 50 16.47 -0.15 0.60
C LEU A 50 16.49 0.09 2.11
N THR A 51 15.77 1.12 2.58
CA THR A 51 15.71 1.46 4.01
C THR A 51 14.94 0.39 4.79
N VAL A 52 13.83 -0.12 4.24
CA VAL A 52 13.01 -1.13 4.93
C VAL A 52 13.54 -2.54 4.79
N PHE A 53 14.35 -2.83 3.77
CA PHE A 53 14.93 -4.14 3.50
C PHE A 53 15.54 -4.79 4.76
N HIS A 54 16.41 -4.08 5.49
CA HIS A 54 17.10 -4.63 6.69
C HIS A 54 16.18 -5.06 7.83
N GLY A 55 14.93 -4.60 7.83
CA GLY A 55 13.94 -4.93 8.83
C GLY A 55 12.60 -5.34 8.21
N GLU A 56 12.58 -5.90 7.01
CA GLU A 56 11.37 -6.16 6.20
C GLU A 56 10.21 -6.80 6.98
N ALA A 57 10.52 -7.71 7.92
CA ALA A 57 9.51 -8.36 8.75
C ALA A 57 8.86 -7.46 9.82
N TYR A 58 9.57 -6.44 10.32
CA TYR A 58 9.15 -5.63 11.48
C TYR A 58 9.22 -4.11 11.27
N MET A 59 9.79 -3.64 10.18
CA MET A 59 9.73 -2.25 9.74
C MET A 59 8.55 -2.09 8.80
N ILE A 60 7.82 -0.98 8.93
CA ILE A 60 6.76 -0.64 7.99
C ILE A 60 7.24 0.58 7.21
N SER A 61 7.30 0.45 5.89
CA SER A 61 7.25 1.62 5.03
C SER A 61 5.90 2.29 5.28
N ASN A 62 5.90 3.31 6.13
CA ASN A 62 5.00 4.41 5.79
C ASN A 62 5.44 4.85 4.39
N SER A 63 4.51 5.29 3.58
CA SER A 63 4.67 6.15 2.40
C SER A 63 5.50 7.41 2.71
N GLY A 64 6.73 7.19 3.22
CA GLY A 64 7.51 8.04 4.11
C GLY A 64 8.33 9.08 3.38
N VAL A 65 8.10 9.18 2.07
CA VAL A 65 8.66 10.19 1.20
C VAL A 65 7.71 11.40 1.09
N GLY A 66 6.54 11.35 1.76
CA GLY A 66 5.61 12.46 1.92
C GLY A 66 5.17 13.00 0.57
N LEU A 67 5.55 14.23 0.25
CA LEU A 67 5.27 14.85 -1.06
C LEU A 67 5.88 14.07 -2.24
N LEU A 68 6.90 13.24 -2.05
CA LEU A 68 7.51 12.45 -3.12
C LEU A 68 6.89 11.05 -3.28
N ASP A 69 5.82 10.75 -2.54
CA ASP A 69 5.10 9.49 -2.71
C ASP A 69 4.46 9.39 -4.10
N SER A 70 4.56 8.21 -4.72
CA SER A 70 4.02 7.97 -6.05
C SER A 70 2.49 8.03 -6.10
N SER A 71 1.80 7.73 -4.99
CA SER A 71 0.34 7.84 -4.86
C SER A 71 -0.17 9.29 -4.89
N ASN A 72 0.69 10.28 -4.63
CA ASN A 72 0.32 11.69 -4.70
C ASN A 72 0.34 12.24 -6.14
N ASN A 73 1.23 11.73 -6.99
CA ASN A 73 1.37 12.18 -8.38
C ASN A 73 0.66 11.20 -9.32
N MET A 74 -0.48 11.62 -9.86
CA MET A 74 -1.33 10.74 -10.68
C MET A 74 -0.63 10.18 -11.92
N ILE A 75 0.28 10.94 -12.54
CA ILE A 75 0.99 10.50 -13.76
C ILE A 75 2.03 9.43 -13.40
N VAL A 76 2.81 9.70 -12.35
CA VAL A 76 3.85 8.77 -11.90
C VAL A 76 3.22 7.50 -11.35
N GLY A 77 2.18 7.62 -10.52
CA GLY A 77 1.46 6.46 -9.98
C GLY A 77 0.89 5.57 -11.09
N TRP A 78 0.30 6.17 -12.13
CA TRP A 78 -0.17 5.41 -13.30
C TRP A 78 0.98 4.71 -14.04
N VAL A 79 2.08 5.40 -14.33
CA VAL A 79 3.22 4.76 -15.02
C VAL A 79 3.82 3.64 -14.17
N PHE A 80 4.00 3.86 -12.87
CA PHE A 80 4.56 2.85 -11.97
C PHE A 80 3.66 1.61 -11.88
N SER A 81 2.34 1.79 -12.00
CA SER A 81 1.40 0.67 -11.99
C SER A 81 1.51 -0.22 -13.23
N VAL A 82 1.86 0.35 -14.40
CA VAL A 82 2.09 -0.43 -15.64
C VAL A 82 3.30 -1.34 -15.51
N PHE A 83 4.25 -0.99 -14.63
CA PHE A 83 5.47 -1.75 -14.39
C PHE A 83 5.40 -2.59 -13.10
N ASP A 84 4.23 -2.72 -12.48
CA ASP A 84 4.04 -3.44 -11.21
C ASP A 84 4.98 -2.97 -10.07
N ILE A 85 5.39 -1.69 -10.10
CA ILE A 85 6.21 -1.04 -9.06
C ILE A 85 5.44 0.05 -8.30
N TYR A 86 4.12 0.05 -8.44
CA TYR A 86 3.24 0.98 -7.73
C TYR A 86 2.86 0.41 -6.36
N ASN A 87 3.40 1.05 -5.31
CA ASN A 87 3.15 0.67 -3.92
C ASN A 87 2.01 1.46 -3.27
N GLY A 88 1.06 1.96 -4.07
CA GLY A 88 -0.07 2.72 -3.53
C GLY A 88 -1.16 1.80 -2.97
N PRO A 89 -1.60 2.02 -1.72
CA PRO A 89 -2.45 1.09 -0.96
C PRO A 89 -3.83 0.81 -1.58
N SER A 90 -4.42 1.75 -2.32
CA SER A 90 -5.78 1.63 -2.88
C SER A 90 -5.85 1.46 -4.41
N GLY A 91 -4.71 1.23 -5.08
CA GLY A 91 -4.66 1.13 -6.54
C GLY A 91 -4.87 2.48 -7.27
N ILE A 92 -4.92 2.42 -8.61
CA ILE A 92 -4.95 3.61 -9.49
C ILE A 92 -6.32 4.30 -9.49
N ALA A 93 -7.41 3.52 -9.46
CA ALA A 93 -8.77 4.03 -9.61
C ALA A 93 -9.09 5.03 -8.48
N ASP A 94 -8.73 4.67 -7.25
CA ASP A 94 -8.93 5.50 -6.07
C ASP A 94 -7.98 6.71 -6.08
N MET A 95 -6.74 6.57 -6.57
CA MET A 95 -5.82 7.70 -6.74
C MET A 95 -6.39 8.77 -7.68
N VAL A 96 -6.99 8.38 -8.80
CA VAL A 96 -7.56 9.32 -9.79
C VAL A 96 -8.77 10.07 -9.21
N LEU A 97 -9.47 9.47 -8.25
CA LEU A 97 -10.62 10.05 -7.55
C LEU A 97 -10.23 10.80 -6.26
N SER A 98 -9.01 10.57 -5.76
CA SER A 98 -8.49 11.19 -4.53
C SER A 98 -8.32 12.70 -4.66
N LEU A 99 -8.95 13.44 -3.75
CA LEU A 99 -8.78 14.89 -3.66
C LEU A 99 -7.31 15.27 -3.42
N THR A 100 -6.60 14.51 -2.58
CA THR A 100 -5.19 14.74 -2.25
C THR A 100 -4.31 14.65 -3.49
N SER A 101 -4.43 13.57 -4.27
CA SER A 101 -3.63 13.36 -5.47
C SER A 101 -3.96 14.38 -6.57
N ASN A 102 -5.24 14.76 -6.71
CA ASN A 102 -5.66 15.80 -7.64
C ASN A 102 -5.08 17.18 -7.27
N LEU A 103 -5.23 17.61 -6.01
CA LEU A 103 -4.69 18.89 -5.54
C LEU A 103 -3.17 18.93 -5.65
N TYR A 104 -2.50 17.87 -5.21
CA TYR A 104 -1.05 17.76 -5.31
C TYR A 104 -0.57 17.91 -6.76
N THR A 105 -1.15 17.15 -7.68
CA THR A 105 -0.76 17.15 -9.09
C THR A 105 -1.03 18.52 -9.74
N LEU A 106 -2.12 19.19 -9.36
CA LEU A 106 -2.44 20.55 -9.83
C LEU A 106 -1.43 21.58 -9.31
N VAL A 107 -1.13 21.59 -8.02
CA VAL A 107 -0.15 22.51 -7.43
C VAL A 107 1.22 22.32 -8.07
N LEU A 108 1.63 21.07 -8.27
CA LEU A 108 2.87 20.74 -8.95
C LEU A 108 2.89 21.26 -10.39
N ALA A 109 1.77 21.15 -11.12
CA ALA A 109 1.65 21.70 -12.48
C ALA A 109 1.82 23.22 -12.49
N LEU A 110 1.18 23.93 -11.56
CA LEU A 110 1.32 25.39 -11.43
C LEU A 110 2.76 25.83 -11.11
N ILE A 111 3.44 25.09 -10.23
CA ILE A 111 4.87 25.33 -9.93
C ILE A 111 5.70 25.18 -11.21
N TYR A 112 5.49 24.12 -11.99
CA TYR A 112 6.25 23.93 -13.24
C TYR A 112 5.89 24.94 -14.32
N ILE A 113 4.66 25.44 -14.39
CA ILE A 113 4.28 26.54 -15.29
C ILE A 113 5.08 27.81 -14.93
N ALA A 114 5.11 28.17 -13.64
CA ALA A 114 5.87 29.33 -13.17
C ALA A 114 7.37 29.17 -13.44
N LEU A 115 7.94 28.00 -13.12
CA LEU A 115 9.35 27.69 -13.42
C LEU A 115 9.64 27.73 -14.92
N GLY A 116 8.76 27.17 -15.75
CA GLY A 116 8.87 27.18 -17.21
C GLY A 116 8.89 28.60 -17.75
N ALA A 117 7.96 29.46 -17.31
CA ALA A 117 7.91 30.86 -17.70
C ALA A 117 9.19 31.62 -17.30
N LEU A 118 9.67 31.44 -16.06
CA LEU A 118 10.90 32.06 -15.58
C LEU A 118 12.14 31.64 -16.38
N LEU A 119 12.26 30.34 -16.68
CA LEU A 119 13.35 29.79 -17.46
C LEU A 119 13.28 30.23 -18.92
N PHE A 120 12.08 30.34 -19.48
CA PHE A 120 11.85 30.80 -20.84
C PHE A 120 12.29 32.26 -21.03
N VAL A 121 11.93 33.15 -20.10
CA VAL A 121 12.36 34.57 -20.13
C VAL A 121 13.88 34.70 -20.06
N LYS A 122 14.56 33.81 -19.33
CA LYS A 122 16.02 33.80 -19.21
C LYS A 122 16.73 33.05 -20.34
N ARG A 123 15.99 32.39 -21.23
CA ARG A 123 16.56 31.59 -22.32
C ARG A 123 17.18 32.51 -23.36
N LYS A 124 18.46 32.28 -23.69
CA LYS A 124 19.12 32.97 -24.80
C LYS A 124 18.56 32.48 -26.13
N SER A 125 18.32 33.38 -27.08
CA SER A 125 17.79 33.04 -28.42
C SER A 125 18.65 32.01 -29.18
N GLU A 126 19.97 32.02 -28.94
CA GLU A 126 20.97 31.10 -29.54
C GLU A 126 20.89 29.62 -29.07
N THR A 127 19.94 29.31 -28.18
CA THR A 127 19.68 27.98 -27.65
C THR A 127 18.82 27.14 -28.62
N ALA A 128 18.13 27.76 -29.57
CA ALA A 128 17.30 27.04 -30.54
C ALA A 128 18.16 26.07 -31.37
N GLY A 129 17.80 24.78 -31.38
CA GLY A 129 18.49 23.73 -32.14
C GLY A 129 19.71 23.08 -31.48
N LYS A 130 20.17 23.56 -30.31
CA LYS A 130 21.26 22.92 -29.54
C LYS A 130 20.72 21.89 -28.54
N ALA A 131 21.50 20.84 -28.28
CA ALA A 131 21.15 19.79 -27.32
C ALA A 131 20.70 20.31 -25.95
N ALA A 132 21.50 21.21 -25.36
CA ALA A 132 21.24 21.82 -24.07
C ALA A 132 22.05 23.12 -23.94
N ASN A 133 21.66 23.97 -22.99
CA ASN A 133 22.35 25.21 -22.70
C ASN A 133 23.70 25.01 -21.98
N GLY A 134 24.78 25.49 -22.60
CA GLY A 134 26.13 25.48 -22.00
C GLY A 134 26.78 24.10 -21.92
N LYS A 135 27.87 24.00 -21.16
CA LYS A 135 28.63 22.74 -20.97
C LYS A 135 28.13 21.90 -19.78
N VAL A 136 27.48 22.53 -18.81
CA VAL A 136 27.06 21.92 -17.54
C VAL A 136 25.76 21.13 -17.69
N LEU A 137 24.76 21.67 -18.38
CA LEU A 137 23.46 21.00 -18.50
C LEU A 137 23.53 19.65 -19.26
N PRO A 138 24.24 19.51 -20.40
CA PRO A 138 24.43 18.20 -21.02
C PRO A 138 25.12 17.19 -20.08
N MET A 139 26.08 17.65 -19.27
CA MET A 139 26.77 16.81 -18.28
C MET A 139 25.78 16.32 -17.21
N ILE A 140 24.93 17.20 -16.68
CA ILE A 140 23.89 16.83 -15.70
C ILE A 140 22.94 15.79 -16.30
N ILE A 141 22.42 16.02 -17.51
CA ILE A 141 21.46 15.10 -18.15
C ILE A 141 22.07 13.70 -18.31
N ARG A 142 23.28 13.60 -18.86
CA ARG A 142 24.00 12.32 -19.00
C ARG A 142 24.24 11.63 -17.65
N THR A 143 24.63 12.41 -16.65
CA THR A 143 24.88 11.93 -15.30
C THR A 143 23.59 11.35 -14.70
N LEU A 144 22.45 12.04 -14.83
CA LEU A 144 21.17 11.59 -14.28
C LEU A 144 20.63 10.35 -15.02
N ILE A 145 20.78 10.27 -16.34
CA ILE A 145 20.45 9.05 -17.11
C ILE A 145 21.29 7.87 -16.61
N GLY A 146 22.61 8.04 -16.53
CA GLY A 146 23.52 6.99 -16.09
C GLY A 146 23.26 6.57 -14.63
N PHE A 147 23.06 7.54 -13.76
CA PHE A 147 22.68 7.34 -12.37
C PHE A 147 21.41 6.51 -12.24
N SER A 148 20.36 6.82 -13.01
CA SER A 148 19.04 6.16 -12.85
C SER A 148 19.12 4.65 -13.05
N ILE A 149 19.90 4.21 -14.05
CA ILE A 149 20.08 2.77 -14.35
C ILE A 149 21.09 2.13 -13.39
N ALA A 150 22.22 2.80 -13.14
CA ALA A 150 23.25 2.27 -12.24
C ALA A 150 22.72 2.13 -10.80
N PHE A 151 21.81 3.01 -10.38
CA PHE A 151 21.20 2.95 -9.07
C PHE A 151 20.36 1.69 -8.88
N ILE A 152 19.70 1.16 -9.92
CA ILE A 152 19.07 -0.17 -9.89
C ILE A 152 20.10 -1.25 -9.58
N GLY A 153 21.28 -1.19 -10.20
CA GLY A 153 22.37 -2.14 -9.93
C GLY A 153 22.88 -2.05 -8.50
N VAL A 154 23.00 -0.83 -7.96
CA VAL A 154 23.38 -0.61 -6.55
C VAL A 154 22.30 -1.14 -5.59
N MET A 155 21.02 -0.98 -5.92
CA MET A 155 19.91 -1.53 -5.15
C MET A 155 20.03 -3.04 -5.05
N ILE A 156 20.13 -3.73 -6.20
CA ILE A 156 20.34 -5.17 -6.28
C ILE A 156 21.55 -5.56 -5.42
N ALA A 157 22.71 -4.93 -5.61
CA ALA A 157 23.91 -5.24 -4.84
C ALA A 157 23.73 -5.20 -3.30
N TYR A 158 22.78 -4.43 -2.78
CA TYR A 158 22.49 -4.37 -1.34
C TYR A 158 21.30 -5.23 -0.90
N THR A 159 20.40 -5.60 -1.81
CA THR A 159 19.20 -6.38 -1.52
C THR A 159 19.28 -7.84 -1.95
N SER A 160 20.30 -8.22 -2.74
CA SER A 160 20.52 -9.60 -3.16
C SER A 160 20.90 -10.46 -1.95
N ILE A 161 20.11 -11.51 -1.72
CA ILE A 161 20.41 -12.54 -0.72
C ILE A 161 21.27 -13.65 -1.36
N ASP A 162 21.19 -13.81 -2.68
CA ASP A 162 21.92 -14.80 -3.46
C ASP A 162 23.16 -14.20 -4.15
N ASN A 163 24.28 -14.94 -4.15
CA ASN A 163 25.55 -14.50 -4.74
C ASN A 163 25.53 -14.36 -6.27
N ASP A 164 24.55 -14.97 -6.96
CA ASP A 164 24.46 -15.03 -8.43
C ASP A 164 24.04 -13.68 -9.06
N GLU A 165 23.51 -12.73 -8.28
CA GLU A 165 23.06 -11.44 -8.78
C GLU A 165 24.21 -10.45 -9.08
N THR A 166 25.44 -10.79 -8.70
CA THR A 166 26.64 -9.99 -9.02
C THR A 166 26.77 -9.72 -10.54
N ILE A 167 26.40 -10.69 -11.37
CA ILE A 167 26.40 -10.53 -12.84
C ILE A 167 25.37 -9.47 -13.25
N ALA A 168 24.17 -9.48 -12.66
CA ALA A 168 23.12 -8.51 -12.96
C ALA A 168 23.55 -7.08 -12.61
N VAL A 169 24.25 -6.90 -11.48
CA VAL A 169 24.83 -5.62 -11.08
C VAL A 169 25.82 -5.13 -12.16
N VAL A 170 26.79 -5.96 -12.55
CA VAL A 170 27.78 -5.58 -13.58
C VAL A 170 27.10 -5.24 -14.91
N VAL A 171 26.13 -6.04 -15.32
CA VAL A 171 25.35 -5.80 -16.55
C VAL A 171 24.63 -4.45 -16.50
N LEU A 172 24.01 -4.08 -15.37
CA LEU A 172 23.33 -2.79 -15.23
C LEU A 172 24.27 -1.58 -15.32
N PHE A 173 25.49 -1.69 -14.82
CA PHE A 173 26.50 -0.66 -15.03
C PHE A 173 26.86 -0.56 -16.52
N ILE A 174 27.10 -1.68 -17.20
CA ILE A 174 27.40 -1.69 -18.65
C ILE A 174 26.24 -1.09 -19.46
N VAL A 175 24.99 -1.50 -19.18
CA VAL A 175 23.78 -0.97 -19.82
C VAL A 175 23.65 0.53 -19.57
N SER A 176 23.93 0.99 -18.34
CA SER A 176 23.93 2.42 -18.03
C SER A 176 24.92 3.21 -18.90
N ALA A 177 26.16 2.73 -19.05
CA ALA A 177 27.14 3.37 -19.93
C ALA A 177 26.67 3.38 -21.40
N LEU A 178 26.12 2.25 -21.86
CA LEU A 178 25.63 2.11 -23.22
C LEU A 178 24.46 3.06 -23.51
N VAL A 179 23.50 3.20 -22.60
CA VAL A 179 22.37 4.12 -22.75
C VAL A 179 22.85 5.58 -22.78
N VAL A 180 23.77 5.98 -21.91
CA VAL A 180 24.35 7.34 -21.93
C VAL A 180 25.10 7.59 -23.24
N PHE A 181 25.83 6.59 -23.74
CA PHE A 181 26.54 6.68 -25.01
C PHE A 181 25.59 6.80 -26.21
N VAL A 182 24.54 5.97 -26.27
CA VAL A 182 23.52 6.03 -27.32
C VAL A 182 22.81 7.38 -27.29
N TYR A 183 22.40 7.85 -26.11
CA TYR A 183 21.81 9.18 -25.94
C TYR A 183 22.73 10.27 -26.52
N GLU A 184 24.02 10.26 -26.18
CA GLU A 184 24.94 11.27 -26.68
C GLU A 184 25.17 11.16 -28.19
N CYS A 185 25.27 9.95 -28.74
CA CYS A 185 25.42 9.76 -30.19
C CYS A 185 24.26 10.39 -30.96
N ILE A 186 23.02 10.17 -30.50
CA ILE A 186 21.82 10.71 -31.16
C ILE A 186 21.77 12.23 -31.02
N VAL A 187 22.07 12.75 -29.83
CA VAL A 187 21.97 14.18 -29.52
C VAL A 187 23.09 15.00 -30.18
N SER A 188 24.32 14.49 -30.20
CA SER A 188 25.48 15.16 -30.78
C SER A 188 25.64 14.91 -32.28
N LYS A 189 24.95 13.90 -32.83
CA LYS A 189 25.11 13.38 -34.20
C LYS A 189 26.56 12.98 -34.54
N LYS A 190 27.35 12.58 -33.55
CA LYS A 190 28.78 12.22 -33.71
C LYS A 190 29.07 10.91 -32.98
N MET A 191 29.81 10.01 -33.63
CA MET A 191 30.19 8.71 -33.04
C MET A 191 31.43 8.78 -32.12
N ASN A 192 32.32 9.76 -32.31
CA ASN A 192 33.58 9.88 -31.57
C ASN A 192 33.44 10.63 -30.23
N VAL A 193 32.26 10.65 -29.64
CA VAL A 193 31.95 11.43 -28.42
C VAL A 193 32.16 10.63 -27.13
N ILE A 194 32.55 9.35 -27.24
CA ILE A 194 32.81 8.42 -26.11
C ILE A 194 33.61 9.10 -24.99
N LYS A 195 34.74 9.73 -25.33
CA LYS A 195 35.64 10.36 -24.34
C LYS A 195 35.00 11.52 -23.57
N GLN A 196 34.01 12.19 -24.17
CA GLN A 196 33.31 13.32 -23.52
C GLN A 196 32.21 12.84 -22.55
N CYS A 197 31.72 11.62 -22.70
CA CYS A 197 30.71 11.03 -21.81
C CYS A 197 31.30 10.37 -20.58
N ILE A 198 32.54 9.87 -20.65
CA ILE A 198 33.19 9.13 -19.54
C ILE A 198 33.07 9.88 -18.20
N PRO A 199 33.37 11.19 -18.09
CA PRO A 199 33.25 11.89 -16.81
C PRO A 199 31.82 11.89 -16.25
N SER A 200 30.80 12.03 -17.11
CA SER A 200 29.39 12.02 -16.69
C SER A 200 28.92 10.64 -16.26
N ILE A 201 29.38 9.59 -16.95
CA ILE A 201 29.07 8.20 -16.59
C ILE A 201 29.68 7.87 -15.23
N LEU A 202 30.98 8.16 -15.05
CA LEU A 202 31.68 7.93 -13.78
C LEU A 202 31.03 8.71 -12.64
N LEU A 203 30.66 9.98 -12.87
CA LEU A 203 29.95 10.77 -11.87
C LEU A 203 28.59 10.15 -11.52
N GLY A 204 27.85 9.65 -12.51
CA GLY A 204 26.56 8.99 -12.29
C GLY A 204 26.70 7.73 -11.43
N TYR A 205 27.76 6.94 -11.66
CA TYR A 205 28.08 5.76 -10.84
C TYR A 205 28.46 6.13 -9.42
N VAL A 206 29.33 7.13 -9.25
CA VAL A 206 29.71 7.62 -7.92
C VAL A 206 28.47 8.08 -7.16
N LEU A 207 27.58 8.85 -7.78
CA LEU A 207 26.33 9.28 -7.16
C LEU A 207 25.43 8.09 -6.79
N ALA A 208 25.30 7.09 -7.67
CA ALA A 208 24.49 5.90 -7.40
C ALA A 208 25.01 5.14 -6.18
N VAL A 209 26.33 4.92 -6.11
CA VAL A 209 26.97 4.24 -4.98
C VAL A 209 26.86 5.07 -3.70
N VAL A 210 27.10 6.39 -3.75
CA VAL A 210 27.00 7.26 -2.57
C VAL A 210 25.58 7.28 -2.02
N VAL A 211 24.57 7.50 -2.87
CA VAL A 211 23.16 7.51 -2.46
C VAL A 211 22.74 6.15 -1.92
N GLY A 212 23.06 5.06 -2.62
CA GLY A 212 22.73 3.71 -2.19
C GLY A 212 23.40 3.32 -0.88
N THR A 213 24.69 3.64 -0.70
CA THR A 213 25.41 3.37 0.55
C THR A 213 24.84 4.17 1.71
N GLY A 214 24.48 5.44 1.47
CA GLY A 214 23.81 6.28 2.47
C GLY A 214 22.45 5.70 2.90
N ALA A 215 21.60 5.33 1.93
CA ALA A 215 20.31 4.72 2.19
C ALA A 215 20.43 3.36 2.90
N ASN A 216 21.37 2.51 2.47
CA ASN A 216 21.67 1.22 3.11
C ASN A 216 22.11 1.40 4.58
N SER A 217 23.01 2.36 4.84
CA SER A 217 23.50 2.65 6.19
C SER A 217 22.37 3.18 7.08
N PHE A 218 21.52 4.06 6.53
CA PHE A 218 20.35 4.56 7.23
C PHE A 218 19.32 3.45 7.51
N GLY A 219 19.08 2.56 6.55
CA GLY A 219 18.22 1.38 6.73
C GLY A 219 18.68 0.49 7.87
N LYS A 220 19.98 0.18 7.95
CA LYS A 220 20.56 -0.57 9.08
C LYS A 220 20.39 0.16 10.42
N TYR A 221 20.61 1.47 10.43
CA TYR A 221 20.39 2.29 11.61
C TYR A 221 18.93 2.26 12.07
N GLU A 222 17.97 2.46 11.16
CA GLU A 222 16.54 2.39 11.48
C GLU A 222 16.10 0.98 11.91
N ALA A 223 16.60 -0.07 11.27
CA ALA A 223 16.36 -1.46 11.66
C ALA A 223 16.88 -1.75 13.07
N SER A 224 17.99 -1.12 13.46
CA SER A 224 18.57 -1.26 14.80
C SER A 224 17.75 -0.57 15.90
N TYR A 225 16.82 0.33 15.57
CA TYR A 225 16.01 1.06 16.54
C TYR A 225 15.34 0.14 17.58
N GLU A 226 15.38 0.58 18.83
CA GLU A 226 14.70 -0.03 19.96
C GLU A 226 13.95 1.06 20.75
N PRO A 227 12.65 0.88 21.00
CA PRO A 227 11.87 1.84 21.76
C PRO A 227 12.31 1.82 23.23
N ASP A 228 12.61 3.00 23.76
CA ASP A 228 12.83 3.19 25.19
C ASP A 228 11.52 3.70 25.80
N ALA A 229 10.79 2.80 26.47
CA ALA A 229 9.47 3.12 27.02
C ALA A 229 9.47 4.34 27.94
N SER A 230 10.59 4.65 28.61
CA SER A 230 10.72 5.81 29.49
C SER A 230 10.87 7.14 28.75
N LYS A 231 11.25 7.09 27.46
CA LYS A 231 11.44 8.25 26.58
C LYS A 231 10.35 8.40 25.53
N LEU A 232 9.39 7.48 25.48
CA LEU A 232 8.26 7.56 24.55
C LEU A 232 7.33 8.68 24.96
N ALA A 233 7.00 9.54 23.99
CA ALA A 233 5.96 10.55 24.17
C ALA A 233 4.56 9.92 24.05
N TYR A 234 4.38 9.01 23.09
CA TYR A 234 3.16 8.21 22.91
C TYR A 234 3.43 7.03 21.97
N VAL A 235 2.50 6.07 21.95
CA VAL A 235 2.37 5.08 20.86
C VAL A 235 1.05 5.23 20.12
N SER A 236 1.06 5.03 18.81
CA SER A 236 -0.15 4.82 18.00
C SER A 236 -0.24 3.35 17.63
N ILE A 237 -1.41 2.73 17.77
CA ILE A 237 -1.57 1.28 17.55
C ILE A 237 -2.71 1.09 16.57
N GLN A 238 -2.43 0.40 15.46
CA GLN A 238 -3.36 0.19 14.36
C GLN A 238 -3.35 -1.30 13.97
N PRO A 239 -4.47 -2.02 14.04
CA PRO A 239 -4.55 -3.37 13.48
C PRO A 239 -4.28 -3.32 11.97
N MET A 240 -3.50 -4.26 11.46
CA MET A 240 -3.25 -4.39 10.02
C MET A 240 -4.29 -5.34 9.43
N ASP A 241 -5.22 -4.80 8.63
CA ASP A 241 -6.22 -5.61 7.94
C ASP A 241 -5.53 -6.46 6.86
N MET A 242 -5.64 -7.79 6.96
CA MET A 242 -5.06 -8.69 5.95
C MET A 242 -5.92 -8.82 4.69
N TYR A 243 -7.22 -8.51 4.78
CA TYR A 243 -8.18 -8.87 3.73
C TYR A 243 -8.68 -7.70 2.86
N TYR A 244 -8.77 -6.47 3.37
CA TYR A 244 -9.22 -5.31 2.58
C TYR A 244 -8.65 -4.01 3.19
N ALA A 245 -7.38 -3.73 2.93
CA ALA A 245 -6.79 -2.43 3.25
C ALA A 245 -7.39 -1.35 2.32
N SER A 246 -8.58 -0.87 2.65
CA SER A 246 -9.08 0.40 2.12
C SER A 246 -8.34 1.52 2.85
N ASP A 247 -7.80 2.49 2.12
CA ASP A 247 -7.22 3.72 2.70
C ASP A 247 -8.20 4.49 3.60
N ASN A 248 -9.50 4.18 3.48
CA ASN A 248 -10.59 4.73 4.27
C ASN A 248 -11.17 3.74 5.29
N GLY A 249 -10.42 2.69 5.66
CA GLY A 249 -10.82 1.73 6.69
C GLY A 249 -11.18 2.42 8.00
N TYR A 250 -12.43 2.28 8.46
CA TYR A 250 -12.94 3.03 9.61
C TYR A 250 -12.13 2.79 10.89
N PHE A 251 -11.96 1.53 11.28
CA PHE A 251 -11.25 1.13 12.51
C PHE A 251 -9.77 1.49 12.45
N SER A 252 -9.14 1.24 11.30
CA SER A 252 -7.78 1.65 10.97
C SER A 252 -7.57 3.17 11.09
N SER A 253 -8.52 3.97 10.58
CA SER A 253 -8.49 5.45 10.66
C SER A 253 -8.71 5.99 12.06
N ILE A 254 -9.56 5.34 12.87
CA ILE A 254 -9.73 5.69 14.29
C ILE A 254 -8.44 5.40 15.04
N SER A 255 -7.96 4.17 14.94
CA SER A 255 -6.79 3.67 15.65
C SER A 255 -5.52 4.46 15.37
N SER A 256 -5.29 4.83 14.11
CA SER A 256 -4.10 5.61 13.71
C SER A 256 -4.07 7.05 14.28
N LYS A 257 -5.21 7.61 14.70
CA LYS A 257 -5.32 8.97 15.24
C LYS A 257 -5.16 9.04 16.76
N VAL A 258 -5.28 7.91 17.46
CA VAL A 258 -5.17 7.87 18.92
C VAL A 258 -3.71 7.82 19.34
N GLN A 259 -3.36 8.66 20.32
CA GLN A 259 -2.04 8.74 20.91
C GLN A 259 -2.12 8.20 22.34
N PHE A 260 -1.65 6.98 22.54
CA PHE A 260 -1.65 6.35 23.86
C PHE A 260 -0.41 6.79 24.63
N THR A 261 -0.63 7.40 25.80
CA THR A 261 0.42 7.94 26.69
C THR A 261 0.53 7.19 28.03
N ASP A 262 -0.37 6.23 28.29
CA ASP A 262 -0.39 5.41 29.49
C ASP A 262 0.90 4.55 29.59
N GLU A 263 1.61 4.66 30.70
CA GLU A 263 2.92 4.00 30.90
C GLU A 263 2.86 2.48 30.74
N GLU A 264 1.75 1.85 31.14
CA GLU A 264 1.57 0.41 31.01
C GLU A 264 1.43 0.01 29.54
N ILE A 265 0.70 0.80 28.74
CA ILE A 265 0.61 0.61 27.29
C ILE A 265 1.97 0.79 26.63
N LEU A 266 2.68 1.89 26.94
CA LEU A 266 3.99 2.20 26.36
C LEU A 266 4.99 1.06 26.62
N LYS A 267 5.05 0.59 27.86
CA LYS A 267 5.92 -0.51 28.27
C LYS A 267 5.52 -1.82 27.58
N TYR A 268 4.25 -2.19 27.65
CA TYR A 268 3.76 -3.45 27.10
C TYR A 268 4.03 -3.57 25.60
N VAL A 269 3.74 -2.52 24.83
CA VAL A 269 3.92 -2.52 23.38
C VAL A 269 5.41 -2.53 22.99
N SER A 270 6.25 -1.81 23.75
CA SER A 270 7.71 -1.80 23.54
C SER A 270 8.32 -3.20 23.78
N GLU A 271 7.92 -3.87 24.86
CA GLU A 271 8.35 -5.24 25.17
C GLU A 271 7.93 -6.23 24.08
N LYS A 272 6.68 -6.14 23.61
CA LYS A 272 6.18 -7.01 22.54
C LYS A 272 6.86 -6.76 21.20
N PHE A 273 7.20 -5.51 20.88
CA PHE A 273 8.01 -5.22 19.71
C PHE A 273 9.42 -5.82 19.81
N GLY A 274 10.10 -5.67 20.96
CA GLY A 274 11.43 -6.25 21.16
C GLY A 274 11.43 -7.77 20.95
N ALA A 275 10.52 -8.48 21.61
CA ALA A 275 10.38 -9.92 21.45
C ALA A 275 10.05 -10.35 20.00
N TYR A 276 9.21 -9.58 19.30
CA TYR A 276 8.89 -9.84 17.90
C TYR A 276 10.10 -9.62 16.97
N LYS A 277 10.82 -8.50 17.15
CA LYS A 277 12.04 -8.16 16.40
C LYS A 277 13.09 -9.26 16.56
N ASP A 278 13.36 -9.70 17.80
CA ASP A 278 14.34 -10.76 18.07
C ASP A 278 13.98 -12.07 17.37
N LYS A 279 12.69 -12.44 17.38
CA LYS A 279 12.17 -13.61 16.66
C LYS A 279 12.33 -13.49 15.14
N CYS A 280 12.09 -12.31 14.57
CA CYS A 280 12.30 -12.05 13.14
C CYS A 280 13.78 -12.18 12.77
N ILE A 281 14.68 -11.64 13.60
CA ILE A 281 16.12 -11.74 13.39
C ILE A 281 16.58 -13.21 13.49
N SER A 282 16.13 -13.97 14.49
CA SER A 282 16.54 -15.37 14.68
C SER A 282 16.11 -16.28 13.53
N ASN A 283 14.96 -15.98 12.91
CA ASN A 283 14.42 -16.77 11.80
C ASN A 283 14.95 -16.33 10.43
N GLY A 284 15.76 -15.28 10.38
CA GLY A 284 16.13 -14.58 9.15
C GLY A 284 15.03 -13.60 8.74
N VAL A 285 15.38 -12.31 8.73
CA VAL A 285 14.43 -11.20 8.50
C VAL A 285 13.64 -11.36 7.20
N HIS A 286 14.27 -11.90 6.15
CA HIS A 286 13.66 -12.13 4.83
C HIS A 286 12.97 -13.50 4.68
N ASN A 287 13.25 -14.43 5.60
CA ASN A 287 12.64 -15.77 5.61
C ASN A 287 11.39 -15.84 6.49
N TYR A 288 11.02 -14.73 7.14
CA TYR A 288 9.79 -14.63 7.92
C TYR A 288 8.58 -14.52 6.97
N ILE A 289 8.30 -15.62 6.28
CA ILE A 289 7.03 -15.86 5.62
C ILE A 289 5.99 -15.98 6.74
N TYR A 290 4.79 -15.41 6.50
CA TYR A 290 3.56 -15.56 7.30
C TYR A 290 3.12 -17.03 7.44
N ASN A 291 3.96 -17.86 8.06
CA ASN A 291 3.75 -19.29 8.25
C ASN A 291 3.69 -19.59 9.75
N GLY A 292 2.72 -18.96 10.41
CA GLY A 292 2.30 -19.37 11.76
C GLY A 292 1.03 -20.19 11.66
N ARG A 293 1.10 -21.50 11.91
CA ARG A 293 -0.08 -22.25 12.35
C ARG A 293 -0.45 -21.74 13.74
N GLY A 294 -1.43 -20.84 13.82
CA GLY A 294 -1.96 -20.25 15.06
C GLY A 294 -2.63 -18.91 14.78
N SER A 295 -3.68 -18.54 15.52
CA SER A 295 -4.32 -17.23 15.39
C SER A 295 -3.37 -16.18 15.98
N VAL A 296 -2.87 -15.31 15.10
CA VAL A 296 -2.00 -14.18 15.45
C VAL A 296 -2.54 -12.94 14.77
N THR A 297 -2.46 -11.80 15.44
CA THR A 297 -2.91 -10.51 14.92
C THR A 297 -1.73 -9.61 14.66
N ASN A 298 -1.73 -8.97 13.49
CA ASN A 298 -0.68 -8.04 13.09
C ASN A 298 -1.11 -6.61 13.40
N TYR A 299 -0.19 -5.83 13.99
CA TYR A 299 -0.40 -4.44 14.32
C TYR A 299 0.72 -3.59 13.71
N LYS A 300 0.33 -2.44 13.15
CA LYS A 300 1.20 -1.31 12.88
C LYS A 300 1.26 -0.44 14.12
N VAL A 301 2.47 -0.22 14.63
CA VAL A 301 2.72 0.59 15.81
C VAL A 301 3.65 1.74 15.45
N GLY A 302 3.28 2.96 15.84
CA GLY A 302 4.10 4.15 15.73
C GLY A 302 4.67 4.54 17.09
N PHE A 303 5.99 4.43 17.27
CA PHE A 303 6.69 4.84 18.48
C PHE A 303 7.16 6.28 18.36
N ARG A 304 6.55 7.22 19.10
CA ARG A 304 6.98 8.63 19.11
C ARG A 304 8.07 8.83 20.14
N GLN A 305 9.29 9.05 19.69
CA GLN A 305 10.46 9.27 20.56
C GLN A 305 11.32 10.42 20.00
N ASN A 306 11.76 11.33 20.86
CA ASN A 306 12.66 12.44 20.47
C ASN A 306 12.19 13.27 19.27
N GLY A 307 10.87 13.45 19.10
CA GLY A 307 10.30 14.22 17.98
C GLY A 307 10.22 13.46 16.65
N VAL A 308 10.61 12.19 16.60
CA VAL A 308 10.49 11.30 15.43
C VAL A 308 9.51 10.17 15.75
N THR A 309 8.78 9.68 14.75
CA THR A 309 7.90 8.52 14.90
C THR A 309 8.46 7.35 14.10
N HIS A 310 8.78 6.26 14.79
CA HIS A 310 9.26 5.02 14.18
C HIS A 310 8.09 4.05 14.02
N TYR A 311 7.71 3.76 12.78
CA TYR A 311 6.63 2.80 12.48
C TYR A 311 7.18 1.38 12.37
N ARG A 312 6.57 0.45 13.09
CA ARG A 312 6.98 -0.94 13.20
C ARG A 312 5.77 -1.87 13.11
N ARG A 313 5.99 -3.09 12.64
CA ARG A 313 5.03 -4.19 12.73
C ARG A 313 5.27 -4.95 14.02
N ILE A 314 4.18 -5.35 14.69
CA ILE A 314 4.20 -6.28 15.81
C ILE A 314 3.18 -7.37 15.51
N GLN A 315 3.53 -8.62 15.80
CA GLN A 315 2.61 -9.75 15.76
C GLN A 315 2.30 -10.21 17.18
N LEU A 316 1.02 -10.24 17.55
CA LEU A 316 0.56 -10.67 18.87
C LEU A 316 -0.20 -11.98 18.77
N THR A 317 -0.01 -12.85 19.77
CA THR A 317 -0.90 -14.00 20.01
C THR A 317 -2.26 -13.53 20.52
N ASP A 318 -3.29 -14.39 20.46
CA ASP A 318 -4.61 -14.08 21.05
C ASP A 318 -4.51 -13.61 22.50
N SER A 319 -3.73 -14.29 23.34
CA SER A 319 -3.55 -13.89 24.75
C SER A 319 -2.95 -12.48 24.86
N ASP A 320 -1.99 -12.15 24.00
CA ASP A 320 -1.33 -10.85 24.03
C ASP A 320 -2.21 -9.74 23.46
N ALA A 321 -3.00 -10.05 22.43
CA ALA A 321 -4.01 -9.15 21.86
C ALA A 321 -5.14 -8.88 22.88
N ASN A 322 -5.53 -9.89 23.65
CA ASN A 322 -6.53 -9.74 24.72
C ASN A 322 -6.05 -8.80 25.80
N LYS A 323 -4.81 -8.99 26.26
CA LYS A 323 -4.19 -8.09 27.24
C LYS A 323 -4.06 -6.67 26.68
N LEU A 324 -3.70 -6.52 25.41
CA LEU A 324 -3.67 -5.20 24.76
C LEU A 324 -5.07 -4.56 24.77
N ALA A 325 -6.11 -5.28 24.38
CA ALA A 325 -7.49 -4.78 24.38
C ALA A 325 -7.93 -4.28 25.77
N SER A 326 -7.59 -5.02 26.84
CA SER A 326 -7.86 -4.60 28.22
C SER A 326 -7.16 -3.29 28.61
N LEU A 327 -5.93 -3.08 28.13
CA LEU A 327 -5.21 -1.82 28.36
C LEU A 327 -5.83 -0.67 27.56
N LEU A 328 -6.18 -0.91 26.29
CA LEU A 328 -6.79 0.09 25.41
C LEU A 328 -8.18 0.53 25.89
N LYS A 329 -8.89 -0.34 26.61
CA LYS A 329 -10.20 -0.04 27.23
C LYS A 329 -10.18 1.16 28.17
N LYS A 330 -9.00 1.53 28.71
CA LYS A 330 -8.84 2.71 29.59
C LYS A 330 -9.14 4.03 28.87
N ASP A 331 -9.02 4.07 27.54
CA ASP A 331 -9.35 5.26 26.75
C ASP A 331 -10.83 5.25 26.33
N GLU A 332 -11.64 6.03 27.05
CA GLU A 332 -13.09 6.11 26.80
C GLU A 332 -13.44 6.59 25.39
N ASN A 333 -12.64 7.52 24.82
CA ASN A 333 -12.90 8.05 23.49
C ASN A 333 -12.63 6.98 22.41
N PHE A 334 -11.56 6.20 22.60
CA PHE A 334 -11.24 5.08 21.74
C PHE A 334 -12.31 3.99 21.80
N VAL A 335 -12.73 3.60 23.00
CA VAL A 335 -13.80 2.64 23.23
C VAL A 335 -15.10 3.11 22.55
N LYS A 336 -15.48 4.37 22.78
CA LYS A 336 -16.68 4.96 22.18
C LYS A 336 -16.63 4.93 20.66
N ALA A 337 -15.49 5.29 20.06
CA ALA A 337 -15.33 5.31 18.61
C ALA A 337 -15.47 3.91 17.96
N TYR A 338 -15.04 2.86 18.67
CA TYR A 338 -15.17 1.47 18.22
C TYR A 338 -16.56 0.86 18.45
N MET A 339 -17.26 1.30 19.50
CA MET A 339 -18.55 0.73 19.91
C MET A 339 -19.77 1.46 19.31
N GLU A 340 -19.64 2.75 18.99
CA GLU A 340 -20.71 3.55 18.39
C GLU A 340 -20.62 3.54 16.85
N LEU A 341 -21.17 2.48 16.25
CA LEU A 341 -21.32 2.34 14.81
C LEU A 341 -22.38 3.31 14.25
N PRO A 342 -22.31 3.70 12.96
CA PRO A 342 -23.33 4.54 12.33
C PRO A 342 -24.72 3.89 12.33
N ASP A 343 -25.76 4.71 12.22
CA ASP A 343 -27.13 4.21 12.10
C ASP A 343 -27.35 3.46 10.77
N SER A 344 -28.23 2.45 10.76
CA SER A 344 -28.46 1.57 9.60
C SER A 344 -28.99 2.30 8.35
N ASP A 345 -29.62 3.47 8.53
CA ASP A 345 -30.10 4.34 7.45
C ASP A 345 -28.99 5.17 6.80
N LYS A 346 -27.85 5.32 7.47
CA LYS A 346 -26.69 6.12 7.02
C LYS A 346 -25.59 5.29 6.35
N ILE A 347 -25.78 3.97 6.28
CA ILE A 347 -24.83 3.06 5.65
C ILE A 347 -25.33 2.58 4.29
N SER A 348 -24.40 2.15 3.46
CA SER A 348 -24.62 1.38 2.25
C SER A 348 -23.82 0.09 2.36
N VAL A 349 -24.47 -1.06 2.19
CA VAL A 349 -23.78 -2.36 2.20
C VAL A 349 -23.19 -2.58 0.81
N ASN A 350 -21.87 -2.64 0.73
CA ASN A 350 -21.16 -2.83 -0.54
C ASN A 350 -20.95 -4.32 -0.86
N TYR A 351 -20.78 -5.14 0.18
CA TYR A 351 -20.50 -6.56 0.04
C TYR A 351 -20.93 -7.30 1.30
N ILE A 352 -21.48 -8.50 1.11
CA ILE A 352 -21.59 -9.51 2.15
C ILE A 352 -21.30 -10.86 1.52
N THR A 353 -20.68 -11.77 2.27
CA THR A 353 -20.46 -13.13 1.79
C THR A 353 -21.80 -13.79 1.43
N GLY A 354 -21.96 -14.18 0.16
CA GLY A 354 -23.10 -14.96 -0.31
C GLY A 354 -24.38 -14.16 -0.64
N ASN A 355 -24.26 -13.12 -1.49
CA ASN A 355 -25.33 -12.36 -2.17
C ASN A 355 -26.72 -12.43 -1.51
N MET A 356 -27.11 -11.37 -0.83
CA MET A 356 -28.40 -11.22 -0.15
C MET A 356 -29.10 -9.92 -0.56
N GLU A 357 -30.40 -9.84 -0.32
CA GLU A 357 -31.17 -8.60 -0.45
C GLU A 357 -30.72 -7.54 0.57
N ASP A 358 -30.91 -6.27 0.21
CA ASP A 358 -30.50 -5.12 1.03
C ASP A 358 -31.18 -5.10 2.41
N SER A 359 -32.44 -5.53 2.49
CA SER A 359 -33.19 -5.62 3.75
C SER A 359 -32.55 -6.62 4.72
N ASP A 360 -32.16 -7.79 4.21
CA ASP A 360 -31.51 -8.83 4.99
C ASP A 360 -30.13 -8.37 5.48
N CYS A 361 -29.39 -7.66 4.62
CA CYS A 361 -28.09 -7.09 4.99
C CYS A 361 -28.24 -6.05 6.11
N LYS A 362 -29.27 -5.19 6.05
CA LYS A 362 -29.56 -4.20 7.10
C LYS A 362 -29.95 -4.86 8.42
N ASP A 363 -30.76 -5.92 8.38
CA ASP A 363 -31.18 -6.66 9.57
C ASP A 363 -29.97 -7.34 10.26
N ILE A 364 -29.05 -7.92 9.47
CA ILE A 364 -27.77 -8.44 10.00
C ILE A 364 -26.94 -7.30 10.61
N TYR A 365 -26.85 -6.13 9.97
CA TYR A 365 -26.11 -4.97 10.49
C TYR A 365 -26.67 -4.46 11.83
N GLU A 366 -27.99 -4.38 11.95
CA GLU A 366 -28.68 -3.97 13.19
C GLU A 366 -28.48 -5.00 14.31
N THR A 367 -28.47 -6.29 13.95
CA THR A 367 -28.14 -7.39 14.87
C THR A 367 -26.70 -7.24 15.38
N ILE A 368 -25.73 -6.99 14.50
CA ILE A 368 -24.33 -6.71 14.86
C ILE A 368 -24.27 -5.53 15.83
N THR A 369 -24.87 -4.40 15.47
CA THR A 369 -24.83 -3.15 16.26
C THR A 369 -25.45 -3.30 17.65
N SER A 370 -26.43 -4.20 17.79
CA SER A 370 -27.03 -4.53 19.08
C SER A 370 -26.18 -5.51 19.89
N GLU A 371 -25.62 -6.52 19.24
CA GLU A 371 -24.81 -7.56 19.87
C GLU A 371 -23.45 -7.03 20.37
N ILE A 372 -22.80 -6.11 19.65
CA ILE A 372 -21.53 -5.49 20.10
C ILE A 372 -21.67 -4.86 21.49
N LYS A 373 -22.82 -4.25 21.79
CA LYS A 373 -23.11 -3.63 23.09
C LYS A 373 -23.22 -4.67 24.20
N GLN A 374 -23.66 -5.88 23.88
CA GLN A 374 -23.82 -6.98 24.85
C GLN A 374 -22.49 -7.69 25.13
N ILE A 375 -21.68 -7.93 24.10
CA ILE A 375 -20.38 -8.62 24.25
C ILE A 375 -19.27 -7.73 24.82
N GLY A 376 -19.43 -6.40 24.70
CA GLY A 376 -18.49 -5.41 25.23
C GLY A 376 -17.23 -5.20 24.37
N PHE A 377 -16.50 -4.14 24.71
CA PHE A 377 -15.38 -3.62 23.91
C PHE A 377 -14.26 -4.64 23.67
N GLU A 378 -13.78 -5.34 24.70
CA GLU A 378 -12.60 -6.22 24.57
C GLU A 378 -12.85 -7.35 23.57
N LYS A 379 -14.01 -8.01 23.66
CA LYS A 379 -14.41 -9.08 22.76
C LYS A 379 -14.74 -8.57 21.35
N TRP A 380 -15.37 -7.39 21.25
CA TRP A 380 -15.60 -6.74 19.96
C TRP A 380 -14.29 -6.37 19.27
N TYR A 381 -13.39 -5.70 19.97
CA TYR A 381 -12.08 -5.29 19.46
C TYR A 381 -11.30 -6.49 18.93
N GLN A 382 -11.23 -7.57 19.72
CA GLN A 382 -10.60 -8.83 19.28
C GLN A 382 -11.24 -9.35 18.00
N THR A 383 -12.58 -9.43 17.96
CA THR A 383 -13.33 -9.96 16.80
C THR A 383 -13.05 -9.15 15.53
N VAL A 384 -12.93 -7.82 15.64
CA VAL A 384 -12.60 -6.92 14.52
C VAL A 384 -11.16 -7.02 14.08
N THR A 385 -10.22 -7.26 15.01
CA THR A 385 -8.78 -7.26 14.69
C THR A 385 -8.21 -8.64 14.36
N SER A 386 -8.89 -9.73 14.70
CA SER A 386 -8.38 -11.10 14.55
C SER A 386 -8.63 -11.70 13.17
N ASP A 387 -7.66 -12.45 12.64
CA ASP A 387 -7.73 -13.19 11.36
C ASP A 387 -8.44 -14.57 11.50
N VAL A 388 -9.52 -14.66 12.26
CA VAL A 388 -10.27 -15.93 12.41
C VAL A 388 -11.21 -16.17 11.22
N ASP A 389 -11.58 -17.43 10.99
CA ASP A 389 -12.63 -17.82 10.02
C ASP A 389 -13.94 -17.08 10.31
N THR A 390 -14.17 -16.02 9.55
CA THR A 390 -15.32 -15.13 9.69
C THR A 390 -15.94 -14.85 8.34
N PHE A 391 -17.26 -14.70 8.31
CA PHE A 391 -17.93 -14.10 7.15
C PHE A 391 -17.77 -12.58 7.25
N LEU A 392 -17.70 -11.89 6.12
CA LEU A 392 -17.43 -10.45 6.11
C LEU A 392 -18.62 -9.69 5.53
N MET A 393 -18.96 -8.59 6.18
CA MET A 393 -19.84 -7.56 5.65
C MET A 393 -19.04 -6.27 5.49
N SER A 394 -18.99 -5.72 4.28
CA SER A 394 -18.41 -4.42 3.98
C SER A 394 -19.51 -3.38 3.87
N VAL A 395 -19.41 -2.33 4.70
CA VAL A 395 -20.34 -1.21 4.71
C VAL A 395 -19.60 0.10 4.46
N ARG A 396 -20.26 1.03 3.76
CA ARG A 396 -19.74 2.36 3.47
C ARG A 396 -20.66 3.42 4.03
N PHE A 397 -20.08 4.46 4.62
CA PHE A 397 -20.82 5.58 5.17
C PHE A 397 -20.00 6.86 5.17
N SER A 398 -20.67 8.00 5.29
CA SER A 398 -20.01 9.31 5.33
C SER A 398 -20.14 9.96 6.69
N LYS A 399 -19.02 10.39 7.29
CA LYS A 399 -18.98 11.11 8.56
C LYS A 399 -18.11 12.35 8.42
N LYS A 400 -18.70 13.53 8.67
CA LYS A 400 -18.03 14.84 8.53
C LYS A 400 -17.37 15.06 7.16
N GLY A 401 -18.03 14.63 6.08
CA GLY A 401 -17.54 14.80 4.70
C GLY A 401 -16.46 13.80 4.28
N VAL A 402 -16.09 12.85 5.13
CA VAL A 402 -15.19 11.74 4.79
C VAL A 402 -16.00 10.46 4.64
N THR A 403 -15.82 9.77 3.52
CA THR A 403 -16.40 8.45 3.27
C THR A 403 -15.48 7.38 3.86
N TYR A 404 -16.02 6.51 4.69
CA TYR A 404 -15.32 5.38 5.30
C TYR A 404 -15.84 4.07 4.72
N ASP A 405 -14.93 3.10 4.53
CA ASP A 405 -15.29 1.70 4.37
C ASP A 405 -15.05 1.00 5.71
N MET A 406 -15.99 0.16 6.14
CA MET A 406 -15.93 -0.57 7.39
C MET A 406 -16.23 -2.03 7.12
N VAL A 407 -15.28 -2.89 7.46
CA VAL A 407 -15.44 -4.34 7.38
C VAL A 407 -15.87 -4.84 8.75
N LEU A 408 -17.00 -5.54 8.78
CA LEU A 408 -17.59 -6.12 9.97
C LEU A 408 -17.50 -7.64 9.87
N PRO A 409 -16.76 -8.30 10.78
CA PRO A 409 -16.71 -9.74 10.86
C PRO A 409 -17.97 -10.31 11.50
N ILE A 410 -18.49 -11.38 10.90
CA ILE A 410 -19.58 -12.20 11.40
C ILE A 410 -18.97 -13.54 11.79
N SER A 411 -18.89 -13.78 13.10
CA SER A 411 -18.14 -14.90 13.66
C SER A 411 -18.93 -15.63 14.73
N LYS A 412 -18.51 -16.84 15.08
CA LYS A 412 -19.08 -17.59 16.21
C LYS A 412 -18.94 -16.87 17.56
N ASN A 413 -18.04 -15.89 17.67
CA ASN A 413 -17.91 -15.04 18.86
C ASN A 413 -19.07 -14.03 18.98
N MET A 414 -19.85 -13.86 17.91
CA MET A 414 -21.06 -13.04 17.78
C MET A 414 -22.25 -13.95 17.44
N PRO A 415 -22.71 -14.81 18.37
CA PRO A 415 -23.69 -15.86 18.10
C PRO A 415 -25.02 -15.34 17.54
N GLN A 416 -25.50 -14.16 17.92
CA GLN A 416 -26.77 -13.62 17.42
C GLN A 416 -26.64 -13.25 15.94
N SER A 417 -25.62 -12.48 15.60
CA SER A 417 -25.33 -12.05 14.23
C SER A 417 -24.97 -13.23 13.34
N TYR A 418 -24.19 -14.18 13.86
CA TYR A 418 -23.82 -15.40 13.14
C TYR A 418 -25.03 -16.28 12.84
N ASN A 419 -25.88 -16.55 13.83
CA ASN A 419 -27.08 -17.35 13.62
C ASN A 419 -28.07 -16.65 12.67
N LYS A 420 -28.18 -15.33 12.76
CA LYS A 420 -29.00 -14.53 11.84
C LYS A 420 -28.51 -14.67 10.39
N TYR A 421 -27.20 -14.46 10.18
CA TYR A 421 -26.57 -14.61 8.87
C TYR A 421 -26.73 -16.04 8.31
N ILE A 422 -26.45 -17.06 9.11
CA ILE A 422 -26.59 -18.47 8.69
C ILE A 422 -28.06 -18.81 8.38
N GLY A 423 -29.00 -18.34 9.21
CA GLY A 423 -30.43 -18.54 9.00
C GLY A 423 -30.87 -17.98 7.64
N ILE A 424 -30.52 -16.73 7.36
CA ILE A 424 -30.80 -16.08 6.08
C ILE A 424 -30.12 -16.85 4.94
N ARG A 425 -28.82 -17.17 5.03
CA ARG A 425 -28.11 -17.95 4.00
C ARG A 425 -28.80 -19.29 3.70
N ASN A 426 -29.28 -19.98 4.72
CA ASN A 426 -29.99 -21.23 4.56
C ASN A 426 -31.31 -21.02 3.81
N GLU A 427 -32.07 -19.96 4.10
CA GLU A 427 -33.28 -19.62 3.36
C GLU A 427 -33.00 -19.32 1.88
N TYR A 428 -31.92 -18.59 1.56
CA TYR A 428 -31.49 -18.39 0.16
C TYR A 428 -31.07 -19.69 -0.51
N ALA A 429 -30.32 -20.55 0.19
CA ALA A 429 -29.91 -21.84 -0.33
C ALA A 429 -31.12 -22.74 -0.61
N ILE A 430 -32.14 -22.71 0.26
CA ILE A 430 -33.39 -23.45 0.08
C ILE A 430 -34.17 -22.89 -1.11
N ARG A 431 -34.36 -21.56 -1.21
CA ARG A 431 -35.07 -20.92 -2.33
C ARG A 431 -34.40 -21.20 -3.68
N ASN A 432 -33.06 -21.10 -3.74
CA ASN A 432 -32.33 -21.24 -5.00
C ASN A 432 -32.14 -22.69 -5.45
N ASN A 433 -32.13 -23.65 -4.50
CA ASN A 433 -32.01 -25.08 -4.80
C ASN A 433 -33.31 -25.85 -4.47
N GLU A 434 -34.46 -25.16 -4.44
CA GLU A 434 -35.73 -25.72 -3.97
C GLU A 434 -36.12 -26.98 -4.72
N LYS A 435 -35.82 -27.02 -6.03
CA LYS A 435 -36.08 -28.17 -6.89
C LYS A 435 -35.18 -29.37 -6.57
N GLU A 436 -33.90 -29.13 -6.30
CA GLU A 436 -32.93 -30.18 -5.97
C GLU A 436 -33.13 -30.70 -4.54
N LEU A 437 -33.37 -29.81 -3.60
CA LEU A 437 -33.70 -30.15 -2.20
C LEU A 437 -35.06 -30.82 -2.09
N GLY A 438 -36.06 -30.40 -2.87
CA GLY A 438 -37.34 -31.07 -3.00
C GLY A 438 -37.19 -32.49 -3.53
N THR A 439 -36.38 -32.67 -4.58
CA THR A 439 -36.05 -34.00 -5.13
C THR A 439 -35.35 -34.88 -4.09
N MET A 440 -34.37 -34.33 -3.36
CA MET A 440 -33.64 -35.03 -2.29
C MET A 440 -34.58 -35.41 -1.13
N SER A 441 -35.48 -34.51 -0.72
CA SER A 441 -36.51 -34.76 0.29
C SER A 441 -37.47 -35.86 -0.15
N ASP A 442 -37.90 -35.87 -1.41
CA ASP A 442 -38.81 -36.88 -1.95
C ASP A 442 -38.13 -38.25 -2.04
N ILE A 443 -36.85 -38.30 -2.43
CA ILE A 443 -36.03 -39.52 -2.37
C ILE A 443 -35.92 -40.03 -0.93
N LEU A 444 -35.62 -39.16 0.04
CA LEU A 444 -35.53 -39.52 1.46
C LEU A 444 -36.87 -40.03 2.02
N LYS A 445 -37.99 -39.39 1.65
CA LYS A 445 -39.34 -39.85 2.01
C LYS A 445 -39.65 -41.23 1.40
N GLN A 446 -39.24 -41.50 0.17
CA GLN A 446 -39.40 -42.82 -0.46
C GLN A 446 -38.55 -43.89 0.25
N TYR A 447 -37.33 -43.54 0.67
CA TYR A 447 -36.48 -44.43 1.47
C TYR A 447 -37.08 -44.71 2.86
N LEU A 448 -37.56 -43.68 3.56
CA LEU A 448 -38.15 -43.80 4.90
C LEU A 448 -39.50 -44.54 4.89
N ASN A 449 -40.28 -44.43 3.82
CA ASN A 449 -41.55 -45.12 3.67
C ASN A 449 -41.42 -46.56 3.13
N GLY A 450 -40.20 -47.10 3.04
CA GLY A 450 -39.96 -48.51 2.75
C GLY A 450 -40.31 -48.96 1.33
N SER A 451 -40.45 -48.04 0.37
CA SER A 451 -40.70 -48.43 -1.02
C SER A 451 -39.39 -48.76 -1.74
N SER A 452 -39.04 -50.04 -1.78
CA SER A 452 -37.98 -50.55 -2.65
C SER A 452 -38.42 -50.47 -4.12
N ARG A 453 -38.24 -49.33 -4.80
CA ARG A 453 -38.31 -49.27 -6.27
C ARG A 453 -37.29 -48.28 -6.86
N THR A 454 -36.17 -48.87 -7.29
CA THR A 454 -35.37 -48.59 -8.50
C THR A 454 -35.00 -47.14 -8.83
N TRP A 455 -33.70 -46.86 -8.67
CA TRP A 455 -32.94 -45.66 -9.04
C TRP A 455 -32.83 -45.37 -10.55
N ASP A 456 -33.43 -46.18 -11.43
CA ASP A 456 -33.11 -46.19 -12.88
C ASP A 456 -33.76 -45.07 -13.71
N LYS A 457 -34.51 -44.14 -13.11
CA LYS A 457 -35.28 -43.14 -13.88
C LYS A 457 -34.72 -41.72 -13.91
N TYR A 458 -33.63 -41.44 -13.19
CA TYR A 458 -33.08 -40.08 -13.07
C TYR A 458 -31.69 -39.89 -13.69
N THR A 459 -31.07 -40.93 -14.27
CA THR A 459 -29.76 -40.83 -14.91
C THR A 459 -29.79 -40.75 -16.44
N SER A 460 -30.95 -40.86 -17.11
CA SER A 460 -31.02 -40.86 -18.58
C SER A 460 -31.16 -39.47 -19.22
N GLY A 461 -30.51 -38.44 -18.64
CA GLY A 461 -30.57 -37.06 -19.14
C GLY A 461 -29.22 -36.39 -19.39
N TYR A 462 -28.10 -37.06 -19.11
CA TYR A 462 -26.76 -36.59 -19.43
C TYR A 462 -26.09 -37.55 -20.41
N GLU A 463 -26.65 -37.63 -21.62
CA GLU A 463 -25.89 -38.05 -22.80
C GLU A 463 -25.63 -36.81 -23.65
N THR A 464 -24.33 -36.54 -23.80
CA THR A 464 -23.63 -35.69 -24.76
C THR A 464 -24.43 -35.11 -25.94
N GLU A 465 -24.41 -33.78 -26.06
CA GLU A 465 -24.05 -33.04 -27.29
C GLU A 465 -23.22 -31.81 -26.94
#